data_AF-A0A8J7RJ34-F1
#
_entry.id   AF-A0A8J7RJ34-F1
#
_cell.length_a   1.000
_cell.length_b   1.000
_cell.length_c   1.000
_cell.angle_alpha   90.00
_cell.angle_beta   90.00
_cell.angle_gamma   90.00
#
_symmetry.space_group_name_H-M   'P 1'
#
loop_
_entity.id
_entity.type
_entity.pdbx_description
1 polymer ?
#
loop_
_entity_poly.entity_id
_entity_poly.type
_entity_poly.pdbx_seq_one_letter_code
_entity_poly.pdbx_strand_id
1 'polypeptide(L)'
;MSLRLPSFTGSASAGDVLFDALNAEVASEKASALGHAGEKAAKALAELASASSKELRYPALLKAASDAVYALFIQRELCGMRRHDAVIRDLRIPNAVLARLGAG
;
A
#
# COMPACT_ATOMS: atom_id res chain seq x y z
N MET A 1 -27.88 5.04 -30.41
CA MET A 1 -26.47 4.61 -30.42
C MET A 1 -26.43 3.10 -30.25
N SER A 2 -26.20 2.35 -31.33
CA SER A 2 -26.12 0.89 -31.30
C SER A 2 -24.68 0.48 -31.00
N LEU A 3 -24.43 -0.11 -29.83
CA LEU A 3 -23.13 -0.67 -29.48
C LEU A 3 -22.98 -2.04 -30.18
N ARG A 4 -22.13 -2.09 -31.20
CA ARG A 4 -21.75 -3.33 -31.89
C ARG A 4 -20.66 -4.01 -31.06
N LEU A 5 -20.95 -5.21 -30.53
CA LEU A 5 -19.91 -5.99 -29.83
C LEU A 5 -18.83 -6.44 -30.83
N PRO A 6 -17.54 -6.34 -30.45
CA PRO A 6 -16.45 -6.84 -31.29
C PRO A 6 -16.53 -8.36 -31.38
N SER A 7 -16.53 -8.89 -32.60
CA SER A 7 -16.40 -10.32 -32.85
C SER A 7 -14.98 -10.77 -32.52
N PHE A 8 -14.81 -11.44 -31.38
CA PHE A 8 -13.57 -12.13 -31.05
C PHE A 8 -13.52 -13.49 -31.75
N THR A 9 -12.56 -13.66 -32.66
CA THR A 9 -12.20 -14.95 -33.25
C THR A 9 -11.33 -15.73 -32.25
N GLY A 10 -11.98 -16.34 -31.26
CA GLY A 10 -11.37 -17.16 -30.22
C GLY A 10 -12.34 -17.30 -29.06
N SER A 11 -13.00 -18.44 -28.92
CA SER A 11 -13.84 -18.69 -27.76
C SER A 11 -12.93 -18.84 -26.53
N ALA A 12 -12.88 -17.82 -25.68
CA ALA A 12 -12.38 -18.01 -24.32
C ALA A 12 -13.18 -19.16 -23.68
N SER A 13 -12.49 -20.09 -23.02
CA SER A 13 -13.19 -21.18 -22.35
C SER A 13 -13.94 -20.63 -21.13
N ALA A 14 -14.97 -21.33 -20.65
CA ALA A 14 -15.64 -20.97 -19.40
C ALA A 14 -14.65 -20.92 -18.20
N GLY A 15 -13.56 -21.71 -18.27
CA GLY A 15 -12.47 -21.67 -17.31
C GLY A 15 -11.73 -20.34 -17.33
N ASP A 16 -11.38 -19.83 -18.51
CA ASP A 16 -10.66 -18.56 -18.67
C ASP A 16 -11.47 -17.39 -18.08
N VAL A 17 -12.78 -17.35 -18.35
CA VAL A 17 -13.68 -16.30 -17.82
C VAL A 17 -13.75 -16.34 -16.29
N LEU A 18 -13.79 -17.53 -15.69
CA LEU A 18 -13.81 -17.67 -14.23
C LEU A 18 -12.47 -17.24 -13.61
N PHE A 19 -11.34 -17.62 -14.21
CA PHE A 19 -10.02 -17.18 -13.76
C PHE A 19 -9.85 -15.66 -13.85
N ASP A 20 -10.35 -15.03 -14.92
CA ASP A 20 -10.33 -13.57 -15.06
C ASP A 20 -11.17 -12.88 -13.99
N ALA A 21 -12.36 -13.40 -13.67
CA ALA A 21 -13.20 -12.88 -12.60
C ALA A 21 -12.49 -12.96 -11.22
N LEU A 22 -11.87 -14.10 -10.91
CA LEU A 22 -11.10 -14.28 -9.69
C LEU A 22 -9.89 -13.33 -9.62
N ASN A 23 -9.17 -13.15 -10.72
CA ASN A 23 -8.05 -12.20 -10.79
C ASN A 23 -8.50 -10.76 -10.55
N ALA A 24 -9.66 -10.37 -11.08
CA ALA A 24 -10.23 -9.04 -10.86
C ALA A 24 -10.60 -8.81 -9.38
N GLU A 25 -11.18 -9.82 -8.72
CA GLU A 25 -11.50 -9.76 -7.28
C GLU A 25 -10.24 -9.65 -6.42
N VAL A 26 -9.22 -10.48 -6.70
CA VAL A 26 -7.91 -10.40 -6.02
C VAL A 26 -7.26 -9.03 -6.23
N ALA A 27 -7.34 -8.47 -7.43
CA ALA A 27 -6.80 -7.13 -7.72
C ALA A 27 -7.55 -6.05 -6.94
N SER A 28 -8.88 -6.15 -6.84
CA SER A 28 -9.72 -5.25 -6.04
C SER A 28 -9.36 -5.31 -4.56
N GLU A 29 -9.21 -6.51 -4.00
CA GLU A 29 -8.83 -6.69 -2.60
C GLU A 29 -7.41 -6.15 -2.32
N LYS A 30 -6.45 -6.41 -3.22
CA LYS A 30 -5.09 -5.83 -3.11
C LYS A 30 -5.12 -4.30 -3.10
N ALA A 31 -5.92 -3.69 -3.96
CA ALA A 31 -6.07 -2.24 -4.02
C ALA A 31 -6.68 -1.69 -2.73
N SER A 32 -7.72 -2.32 -2.21
CA SER A 32 -8.35 -1.97 -0.92
C SER A 32 -7.36 -2.07 0.24
N ALA A 33 -6.67 -3.20 0.36
CA ALA A 33 -5.68 -3.44 1.41
C ALA A 33 -4.49 -2.45 1.32
N LEU A 34 -4.05 -2.09 0.10
CA LEU A 34 -3.03 -1.07 -0.09
C LEU A 34 -3.49 0.32 0.35
N GLY A 35 -4.73 0.70 0.01
CA GLY A 35 -5.33 1.96 0.47
C GLY A 35 -5.37 2.05 1.99
N HIS A 36 -5.84 0.99 2.66
CA HIS A 36 -5.90 0.93 4.12
C HIS A 36 -4.53 0.99 4.79
N ALA A 37 -3.53 0.28 4.24
CA ALA A 37 -2.16 0.35 4.74
C ALA A 37 -1.58 1.77 4.60
N GLY A 38 -1.86 2.44 3.47
CA GLY A 38 -1.46 3.82 3.22
C GLY A 38 -2.08 4.80 4.21
N GLU A 39 -3.38 4.68 4.45
CA GLU A 39 -4.11 5.53 5.41
C GLU A 39 -3.59 5.35 6.85
N LYS A 40 -3.34 4.10 7.27
CA LYS A 40 -2.76 3.81 8.59
C LYS A 40 -1.37 4.42 8.75
N ALA A 41 -0.50 4.26 7.74
CA ALA A 41 0.84 4.85 7.75
C ALA A 41 0.77 6.37 7.83
N ALA A 42 -0.09 7.01 7.02
CA ALA A 42 -0.28 8.45 7.02
C ALA A 42 -0.74 8.97 8.40
N LYS A 43 -1.71 8.30 9.03
CA LYS A 43 -2.18 8.65 10.39
C LYS A 43 -1.08 8.52 11.43
N ALA A 44 -0.37 7.39 11.47
CA ALA A 44 0.69 7.16 12.44
C ALA A 44 1.87 8.14 12.27
N LEU A 45 2.20 8.49 11.02
CA LEU A 45 3.21 9.51 10.72
C LEU A 45 2.77 10.91 11.15
N ALA A 46 1.50 11.26 10.96
CA ALA A 46 0.94 12.53 11.43
C ALA A 46 0.97 12.63 12.96
N GLU A 47 0.61 11.56 13.67
CA GLU A 47 0.69 11.49 15.13
C GLU A 47 2.14 11.64 15.62
N LEU A 48 3.08 10.93 15.00
CA LEU A 48 4.51 11.08 15.30
C LEU A 48 4.99 12.52 15.05
N ALA A 49 4.59 13.13 13.94
CA ALA A 49 4.98 14.50 13.59
C ALA A 49 4.40 15.55 14.56
N SER A 50 3.30 15.25 15.25
CA SER A 50 2.69 16.13 16.24
C SER A 50 3.38 16.11 17.60
N ALA A 51 4.23 15.11 17.87
CA ALA A 51 4.90 14.93 19.15
C ALA A 51 6.35 15.41 19.10
N SER A 52 6.78 16.12 20.14
CA SER A 52 8.18 16.45 20.37
C SER A 52 8.97 15.22 20.78
N SER A 53 10.23 15.11 20.34
CA SER A 53 11.13 14.01 20.71
C SER A 53 11.43 13.91 22.21
N LYS A 54 11.12 14.96 22.98
CA LYS A 54 11.27 15.01 24.44
C LYS A 54 10.04 14.47 25.18
N GLU A 55 8.93 14.25 24.50
CA GLU A 55 7.72 13.74 25.13
C GLU A 55 7.85 12.26 25.47
N LEU A 56 7.32 11.87 26.64
CA LEU A 56 7.32 10.49 27.11
C LEU A 56 6.66 9.51 26.12
N ARG A 57 5.67 9.99 25.34
CA ARG A 57 4.95 9.19 24.34
C ARG A 57 5.70 9.00 23.02
N TYR A 58 6.74 9.79 22.75
CA TYR A 58 7.43 9.80 21.46
C TYR A 58 7.99 8.43 21.03
N PRO A 59 8.64 7.63 21.91
CA PRO A 59 9.15 6.31 21.51
C PRO A 59 8.04 5.34 21.05
N ALA A 60 6.87 5.43 21.67
CA ALA A 60 5.71 4.61 21.32
C ALA A 60 5.13 5.04 19.96
N LEU A 61 5.00 6.34 19.71
CA LEU A 61 4.57 6.88 18.42
C LEU A 61 5.55 6.52 17.30
N LEU A 62 6.86 6.61 17.58
CA LEU A 62 7.88 6.22 16.61
C LEU A 62 7.79 4.73 16.27
N LYS A 63 7.49 3.88 17.27
CA LYS A 63 7.24 2.45 17.03
C LYS A 63 5.98 2.24 16.18
N ALA A 64 4.87 2.87 16.52
CA ALA A 64 3.62 2.75 15.77
C ALA A 64 3.78 3.19 14.31
N ALA A 65 4.46 4.33 14.06
CA ALA A 65 4.77 4.80 12.72
C ALA A 65 5.68 3.82 11.96
N SER A 66 6.69 3.25 12.63
CA SER A 66 7.58 2.25 12.01
C SER A 66 6.83 0.99 11.59
N ASP A 67 6.00 0.45 12.49
CA ASP A 67 5.21 -0.75 12.21
C ASP A 67 4.22 -0.51 11.05
N ALA A 68 3.56 0.65 11.01
CA ALA A 68 2.62 1.01 9.96
C ALA A 68 3.31 1.21 8.59
N VAL A 69 4.48 1.86 8.56
CA VAL A 69 5.26 2.03 7.33
C VAL A 69 5.79 0.69 6.82
N TYR A 70 6.25 -0.19 7.71
CA TYR A 70 6.70 -1.54 7.33
C TYR A 70 5.57 -2.34 6.67
N ALA A 71 4.37 -2.32 7.26
CA ALA A 71 3.20 -2.97 6.70
C ALA A 71 2.83 -2.41 5.31
N LEU A 72 2.93 -1.09 5.13
CA LEU A 72 2.72 -0.45 3.83
C LEU A 72 3.77 -0.90 2.79
N PHE A 73 5.05 -0.98 3.16
CA PHE A 73 6.11 -1.43 2.24
C PHE A 73 5.88 -2.88 1.78
N ILE A 74 5.56 -3.78 2.71
CA ILE A 74 5.18 -5.16 2.37
C ILE A 74 3.99 -5.17 1.41
N GLN A 75 2.93 -4.42 1.70
CA GLN A 75 1.74 -4.39 0.86
C GLN A 75 2.04 -3.86 -0.54
N ARG A 76 2.89 -2.84 -0.66
CA ARG A 76 3.38 -2.33 -1.96
C ARG A 76 4.14 -3.40 -2.73
N GLU A 77 5.03 -4.14 -2.08
CA GLU A 77 5.79 -5.22 -2.71
C GLU A 77 4.90 -6.37 -3.18
N LEU A 78 3.88 -6.76 -2.41
CA LEU A 78 2.86 -7.75 -2.79
C LEU A 78 2.01 -7.30 -3.99
N CYS A 79 1.94 -5.99 -4.22
CA CYS A 79 1.30 -5.37 -5.38
C CYS A 79 2.28 -5.06 -6.52
N GLY A 80 3.55 -5.48 -6.43
CA GLY A 80 4.58 -5.27 -7.46
C GLY A 80 5.30 -3.92 -7.40
N MET A 81 4.98 -3.05 -6.44
CA MET A 81 5.57 -1.71 -6.27
C MET A 81 6.82 -1.74 -5.38
N ARG A 82 7.92 -2.29 -5.90
CA ARG A 82 9.14 -2.53 -5.12
C ARG A 82 10.01 -1.30 -4.85
N ARG A 83 9.80 -0.20 -5.58
CA ARG A 83 10.52 1.06 -5.33
C ARG A 83 9.77 1.91 -4.31
N HIS A 84 10.47 2.32 -3.27
CA HIS A 84 9.89 3.03 -2.14
C HIS A 84 10.18 4.54 -2.12
N ASP A 85 11.07 5.04 -3.00
CA ASP A 85 11.51 6.45 -3.01
C ASP A 85 10.33 7.44 -3.09
N ALA A 86 9.39 7.16 -3.99
CA ALA A 86 8.22 8.02 -4.17
C ALA A 86 7.36 8.05 -2.90
N VAL A 87 7.04 6.89 -2.29
CA VAL A 87 6.18 6.86 -1.11
C VAL A 87 6.87 7.42 0.13
N ILE A 88 8.19 7.24 0.26
CA ILE A 88 9.00 7.85 1.32
C ILE A 88 8.88 9.37 1.26
N ARG A 89 9.03 9.95 0.06
CA ARG A 89 8.89 11.39 -0.16
C ARG A 89 7.45 11.86 0.06
N ASP A 90 6.48 11.17 -0.55
CA ASP A 90 5.09 11.61 -0.58
C ASP A 90 4.44 11.57 0.82
N LEU A 91 4.78 10.56 1.64
CA LEU A 91 4.34 10.48 3.04
C LEU A 91 5.28 11.21 4.04
N ARG A 92 6.37 11.81 3.56
CA ARG A 92 7.40 12.48 4.37
C ARG A 92 7.91 11.61 5.52
N ILE A 93 8.25 10.36 5.22
CA ILE A 93 8.65 9.36 6.21
C ILE A 93 9.96 9.83 6.89
N PRO A 94 9.99 10.04 8.22
CA PRO A 94 11.19 10.51 8.91
C PRO A 94 12.34 9.50 8.86
N ASN A 95 13.58 9.98 8.84
CA ASN A 95 14.77 9.13 8.91
C ASN A 95 14.79 8.23 10.16
N ALA A 96 14.23 8.68 11.29
CA ALA A 96 14.11 7.87 12.49
C ALA A 96 13.22 6.63 12.29
N VAL A 97 12.24 6.71 11.40
CA VAL A 97 11.42 5.56 10.99
C VAL A 97 12.23 4.67 10.05
N LEU A 98 12.82 5.24 8.98
CA LEU A 98 13.61 4.47 8.00
C LEU A 98 14.77 3.70 8.63
N ALA A 99 15.48 4.32 9.58
CA ALA A 99 16.58 3.69 10.31
C ALA A 99 16.14 2.45 11.10
N ARG A 100 14.90 2.42 11.62
CA ARG A 100 14.34 1.25 12.32
C ARG A 100 13.96 0.11 11.36
N LEU A 101 13.72 0.44 10.09
CA LEU A 101 13.35 -0.51 9.06
C LEU A 101 14.56 -1.06 8.29
N GLY A 102 15.77 -0.52 8.53
CA GLY A 102 16.94 -0.81 7.71
C GLY A 102 16.82 -0.30 6.28
N ALA A 103 15.95 0.70 6.04
CA ALA A 103 15.60 1.24 4.74
C ALA A 103 16.25 2.62 4.46
N GLY A 104 17.43 2.85 5.03
CA GLY A 104 18.20 4.09 4.91
C GLY A 104 19.36 4.00 3.93
#